data_AF-A0A9D5HP69-F1
#
_entry.id   AF-A0A9D5HP69-F1
#
_cell.length_a   1.000
_cell.length_b   1.000
_cell.length_c   1.000
_cell.angle_alpha   90.00
_cell.angle_beta   90.00
_cell.angle_gamma   90.00
#
_symmetry.space_group_name_H-M   'P 1'
#
loop_
_entity.id
_entity.type
_entity.pdbx_description
1 polymer ?
#
loop_
_entity_poly.entity_id
_entity_poly.type
_entity_poly.pdbx_seq_one_letter_code
_entity_poly.pdbx_strand_id
1 'polypeptide(L)'
;MADVETAVNGVGGHDLVSILADESRDFLVRHNGDQVKISDLKGKTVALYFSASWCGPCRRFTPKLVEVYGELASKGEQFEVVFVSGDEDEESFNGYFAKMPWLAVPFADAKTRDSLNDLFKVRGIPHMVVLNESGVVTNENGVTALREYGTEAYPFSEEKIKQFQEAEAAAKEAQTLGSVLVSGSRDYLVSNDGTKVPVSELEGKVVGLYFSVSSFPPSREFTPVLVRMYNKLKEKGENFEIVLVSLDDDEVTFNLSFAGMPWLAIPFKDKSLEKLPRYFELETLPTLVVLGPDGKTLNSNVAELVEEHGSEVYPFTPERIKELNELAKAKSESQTLESLLVSGDLDYVIGKDGTKIPVSELVGKNILLYFSAHWCPPCRAFLPQLIATYNKIKEKDSAFELVFLSSDRDQSSFDDYFAEMPWLALPFGDERKKSLSRKFKIRGIPSLVAIGPSGRTVTTEARDLITVHGADAYPFTDERIKELEAEIEEMAKSWPKTVKHPLHEEHELVLTRRRRYNCDGCEDGGQGWSFYCKECDFDLHPKCALEDDKEKETAKEDGNDNAGEDHANKEGYVCDGDVCYKA
;
A
#
# COMPACT_ATOMS: atom_id res chain seq x y z
N MET A 1 -46.86 -11.26 -29.86
CA MET A 1 -45.40 -11.05 -29.98
C MET A 1 -45.22 -9.58 -30.28
N ALA A 2 -44.32 -8.92 -29.54
CA ALA A 2 -44.25 -7.48 -29.26
C ALA A 2 -45.35 -7.05 -28.25
N ASP A 3 -45.09 -6.46 -27.08
CA ASP A 3 -43.95 -5.65 -26.62
C ASP A 3 -43.59 -5.95 -25.15
N VAL A 4 -42.31 -6.27 -24.89
CA VAL A 4 -41.66 -6.24 -23.58
C VAL A 4 -40.47 -5.30 -23.73
N GLU A 5 -40.73 -3.99 -23.78
CA GLU A 5 -39.65 -3.01 -23.85
C GLU A 5 -40.11 -1.60 -23.40
N THR A 6 -40.64 -1.48 -22.18
CA THR A 6 -40.72 -0.18 -21.47
C THR A 6 -40.84 -0.38 -19.96
N ALA A 7 -39.71 -0.52 -19.25
CA ALA A 7 -39.61 -0.28 -17.80
C ALA A 7 -38.13 -0.07 -17.39
N VAL A 8 -37.44 0.83 -18.08
CA VAL A 8 -36.15 1.38 -17.65
C VAL A 8 -36.36 2.87 -17.54
N ASN A 9 -36.75 3.31 -16.34
CA ASN A 9 -36.78 4.67 -15.77
C ASN A 9 -37.83 4.66 -14.64
N GLY A 10 -37.43 4.14 -13.47
CA GLY A 10 -38.29 3.97 -12.31
C GLY A 10 -38.73 5.32 -11.72
N VAL A 11 -39.98 5.70 -11.96
CA VAL A 11 -40.71 6.75 -11.24
C VAL A 11 -41.96 6.13 -10.62
N GLY A 12 -41.78 5.04 -9.87
CA GLY A 12 -42.82 4.40 -9.08
C GLY A 12 -42.26 4.00 -7.72
N GLY A 13 -42.80 4.57 -6.63
CA GLY A 13 -42.43 4.18 -5.28
C GLY A 13 -42.81 2.72 -5.02
N HIS A 14 -41.93 1.98 -4.34
CA HIS A 14 -42.26 0.66 -3.84
C HIS A 14 -43.19 0.81 -2.65
N ASP A 15 -44.36 0.19 -2.70
CA ASP A 15 -45.13 0.01 -1.48
C ASP A 15 -44.35 -0.93 -0.55
N LEU A 16 -43.90 -0.41 0.61
CA LEU A 16 -43.11 -1.18 1.57
C LEU A 16 -43.83 -2.45 2.01
N VAL A 17 -45.16 -2.41 2.12
CA VAL A 17 -45.96 -3.60 2.43
C VAL A 17 -45.82 -4.64 1.32
N SER A 18 -45.94 -4.22 0.06
CA SER A 18 -45.83 -5.11 -1.10
C SER A 18 -44.46 -5.80 -1.25
N ILE A 19 -43.36 -5.18 -0.81
CA ILE A 19 -42.01 -5.77 -0.94
C ILE A 19 -41.52 -6.49 0.33
N LEU A 20 -42.06 -6.17 1.50
CA LEU A 20 -41.65 -6.75 2.79
C LEU A 20 -42.65 -7.75 3.37
N ALA A 21 -43.88 -7.83 2.88
CA ALA A 21 -44.86 -8.81 3.33
C ALA A 21 -44.77 -10.10 2.52
N ASP A 22 -45.23 -11.20 3.11
CA ASP A 22 -45.58 -12.43 2.40
C ASP A 22 -47.09 -12.68 2.56
N GLU A 23 -47.69 -13.56 1.75
CA GLU A 23 -49.12 -13.90 1.81
C GLU A 23 -49.60 -14.28 3.22
N SER A 24 -48.69 -14.79 4.05
CA SER A 24 -48.93 -15.23 5.42
C SER A 24 -48.39 -14.31 6.52
N ARG A 25 -47.67 -13.22 6.17
CA ARG A 25 -46.92 -12.40 7.13
C ARG A 25 -46.96 -10.90 6.81
N ASP A 26 -47.40 -10.09 7.79
CA ASP A 26 -47.45 -8.62 7.73
C ASP A 26 -46.52 -7.91 8.74
N PHE A 27 -45.59 -8.63 9.37
CA PHE A 27 -44.71 -8.12 10.43
C PHE A 27 -43.21 -8.38 10.17
N LEU A 28 -42.36 -7.51 10.69
CA LEU A 28 -40.92 -7.71 10.87
C LEU A 28 -40.61 -8.06 12.33
N VAL A 29 -39.40 -8.52 12.61
CA VAL A 29 -38.97 -8.90 13.98
C VAL A 29 -37.89 -7.98 14.51
N ARG A 30 -37.93 -7.72 15.82
CA ARG A 30 -36.80 -7.17 16.59
C ARG A 30 -35.93 -8.30 17.11
N HIS A 31 -34.69 -8.00 17.53
CA HIS A 31 -33.77 -9.00 18.08
C HIS A 31 -34.27 -9.65 19.38
N ASN A 32 -35.20 -9.00 20.09
CA ASN A 32 -35.85 -9.56 21.28
C ASN A 32 -37.07 -10.45 20.94
N GLY A 33 -37.37 -10.65 19.66
CA GLY A 33 -38.50 -11.44 19.17
C GLY A 33 -39.81 -10.66 18.97
N ASP A 34 -39.87 -9.37 19.33
CA ASP A 34 -41.08 -8.57 19.16
C ASP A 34 -41.42 -8.40 17.68
N GLN A 35 -42.71 -8.55 17.37
CA GLN A 35 -43.25 -8.35 16.03
C GLN A 35 -43.67 -6.89 15.84
N VAL A 36 -43.26 -6.30 14.73
CA VAL A 36 -43.60 -4.92 14.34
C VAL A 36 -44.31 -4.95 12.99
N LYS A 37 -45.49 -4.32 12.89
CA LYS A 37 -46.24 -4.33 11.64
C LYS A 37 -45.50 -3.55 10.56
N ILE A 38 -45.50 -4.06 9.34
CA ILE A 38 -44.83 -3.39 8.22
C ILE A 38 -45.46 -2.01 7.94
N SER A 39 -46.77 -1.84 8.21
CA SER A 39 -47.44 -0.54 8.08
C SER A 39 -46.89 0.54 9.01
N ASP A 40 -46.20 0.17 10.09
CA ASP A 40 -45.59 1.12 11.04
C ASP A 40 -44.29 1.74 10.49
N LEU A 41 -43.78 1.25 9.35
CA LEU A 41 -42.66 1.86 8.62
C LEU A 41 -43.12 2.99 7.69
N LYS A 42 -44.43 3.17 7.48
CA LYS A 42 -44.95 4.22 6.59
C LYS A 42 -44.54 5.60 7.12
N GLY A 43 -44.01 6.44 6.23
CA GLY A 43 -43.53 7.78 6.61
C GLY A 43 -42.14 7.79 7.24
N LYS A 44 -41.40 6.68 7.20
CA LYS A 44 -39.99 6.63 7.62
C LYS A 44 -39.07 6.53 6.39
N THR A 45 -37.86 7.06 6.52
CA THR A 45 -36.75 6.65 5.64
C THR A 45 -36.32 5.25 6.05
N VAL A 46 -36.37 4.29 5.12
CA VAL A 46 -36.06 2.89 5.38
C VAL A 46 -34.78 2.49 4.65
N ALA A 47 -33.82 1.94 5.37
CA ALA A 47 -32.62 1.31 4.79
C ALA A 47 -32.75 -0.21 4.82
N LEU A 48 -32.83 -0.85 3.66
CA LEU A 48 -32.72 -2.31 3.53
C LEU A 48 -31.24 -2.67 3.60
N TYR A 49 -30.82 -3.36 4.66
CA TYR A 49 -29.43 -3.69 4.93
C TYR A 49 -29.18 -5.18 4.70
N PHE A 50 -28.51 -5.50 3.60
CA PHE A 50 -28.13 -6.86 3.21
C PHE A 50 -26.76 -7.19 3.79
N SER A 51 -26.70 -8.22 4.63
CA SER A 51 -25.49 -8.56 5.39
C SER A 51 -25.55 -10.01 5.90
N ALA A 52 -24.43 -10.55 6.36
CA ALA A 52 -24.36 -11.86 7.01
C ALA A 52 -23.25 -11.91 8.08
N SER A 53 -23.38 -12.84 9.02
CA SER A 53 -22.44 -13.03 10.13
C SER A 53 -21.06 -13.51 9.66
N TRP A 54 -21.00 -14.33 8.61
CA TRP A 54 -19.75 -14.88 8.04
C TRP A 54 -18.93 -13.82 7.27
N CYS A 55 -19.56 -12.73 6.85
CA CYS A 55 -18.96 -11.67 6.04
C CYS A 55 -18.09 -10.71 6.88
N GLY A 56 -16.77 -10.80 6.73
CA GLY A 56 -15.80 -9.93 7.42
C GLY A 56 -16.03 -8.42 7.24
N PRO A 57 -16.18 -7.90 6.00
CA PRO A 57 -16.51 -6.49 5.77
C PRO A 57 -17.83 -6.05 6.42
N CYS A 58 -18.84 -6.93 6.46
CA CYS A 58 -20.11 -6.67 7.10
C CYS A 58 -19.95 -6.46 8.61
N ARG A 59 -19.26 -7.38 9.28
CA ARG A 59 -18.95 -7.28 10.73
C ARG A 59 -18.19 -6.01 11.10
N ARG A 60 -17.38 -5.47 10.19
CA ARG A 60 -16.68 -4.17 10.38
C ARG A 60 -17.60 -2.97 10.21
N PHE A 61 -18.58 -3.04 9.32
CA PHE A 61 -19.49 -1.94 9.03
C PHE A 61 -20.63 -1.81 10.05
N THR A 62 -21.17 -2.93 10.56
CA THR A 62 -22.33 -2.91 11.47
C THR A 62 -22.15 -2.02 12.71
N PRO A 63 -21.01 -2.02 13.43
CA PRO A 63 -20.83 -1.12 14.57
C PRO A 63 -20.99 0.36 14.19
N LYS A 64 -20.52 0.77 13.01
CA LYS A 64 -20.69 2.14 12.52
C LYS A 64 -22.14 2.46 12.19
N LEU A 65 -22.87 1.50 11.62
CA LEU A 65 -24.31 1.64 11.38
C LEU A 65 -25.11 1.76 12.69
N VAL A 66 -24.73 1.01 13.74
CA VAL A 66 -25.34 1.11 15.07
C VAL A 66 -25.14 2.50 15.67
N GLU A 67 -23.93 3.06 15.56
CA GLU A 67 -23.62 4.43 16.01
C GLU A 67 -24.51 5.46 15.28
N VAL A 68 -24.54 5.42 13.94
CA VAL A 68 -25.33 6.35 13.13
C VAL A 68 -26.82 6.22 13.41
N TYR A 69 -27.33 5.00 13.55
CA TYR A 69 -28.72 4.73 13.90
C TYR A 69 -29.09 5.33 15.26
N GLY A 70 -28.24 5.13 16.27
CA GLY A 70 -28.44 5.69 17.62
C GLY A 70 -28.40 7.22 17.63
N GLU A 71 -27.47 7.82 16.90
CA GLU A 71 -27.40 9.28 16.77
C GLU A 71 -28.65 9.87 16.09
N LEU A 72 -29.11 9.30 14.97
CA LEU A 72 -30.32 9.75 14.28
C LEU A 72 -31.56 9.61 15.16
N ALA A 73 -31.69 8.49 15.87
CA ALA A 73 -32.77 8.29 16.83
C ALA A 73 -32.73 9.34 17.96
N SER A 74 -31.54 9.70 18.47
CA SER A 74 -31.39 10.74 19.50
C SER A 74 -31.77 12.14 19.01
N LYS A 75 -31.67 12.39 17.70
CA LYS A 75 -32.09 13.63 17.04
C LYS A 75 -33.59 13.63 16.69
N GLY A 76 -34.29 12.52 16.90
CA GLY A 76 -35.71 12.36 16.56
C GLY A 76 -35.97 12.15 15.07
N GLU A 77 -34.95 11.75 14.29
CA GLU A 77 -35.09 11.50 12.86
C GLU A 77 -35.84 10.19 12.60
N GLN A 78 -36.70 10.19 11.58
CA GLN A 78 -37.56 9.04 11.25
C GLN A 78 -36.81 8.04 10.35
N PHE A 79 -35.76 7.43 10.89
CA PHE A 79 -34.91 6.45 10.20
C PHE A 79 -35.12 5.04 10.76
N GLU A 80 -35.36 4.07 9.88
CA GLU A 80 -35.45 2.65 10.25
C GLU A 80 -34.56 1.79 9.37
N VAL A 81 -33.96 0.74 9.95
CA VAL A 81 -33.16 -0.24 9.20
C VAL A 81 -33.92 -1.56 9.21
N VAL A 82 -33.97 -2.23 8.04
CA VAL A 82 -34.49 -3.59 7.91
C VAL A 82 -33.35 -4.49 7.46
N PHE A 83 -32.92 -5.36 8.36
CA PHE A 83 -31.89 -6.36 8.09
C PHE A 83 -32.45 -7.49 7.21
N VAL A 84 -31.76 -7.73 6.10
CA VAL A 84 -32.00 -8.84 5.18
C VAL A 84 -30.78 -9.75 5.27
N SER A 85 -30.92 -10.85 6.01
CA SER A 85 -29.81 -11.76 6.29
C SER A 85 -29.48 -12.66 5.09
N GLY A 86 -28.17 -12.80 4.83
CA GLY A 86 -27.60 -13.85 3.98
C GLY A 86 -26.94 -14.98 4.77
N ASP A 87 -27.32 -15.17 6.04
CA ASP A 87 -26.89 -16.32 6.84
C ASP A 87 -27.64 -17.59 6.38
N GLU A 88 -26.97 -18.74 6.48
CA GLU A 88 -27.50 -20.02 6.01
C GLU A 88 -28.25 -20.78 7.12
N ASP A 89 -28.08 -20.36 8.37
CA ASP A 89 -28.69 -20.99 9.54
C ASP A 89 -29.19 -19.96 10.57
N GLU A 90 -30.17 -20.38 11.37
CA GLU A 90 -30.87 -19.52 12.32
C GLU A 90 -30.00 -19.13 13.53
N GLU A 91 -29.00 -19.94 13.89
CA GLU A 91 -28.08 -19.65 15.00
C GLU A 91 -27.15 -18.49 14.63
N SER A 92 -26.53 -18.56 13.45
CA SER A 92 -25.71 -17.50 12.85
C SER A 92 -26.50 -16.21 12.70
N PHE A 93 -27.73 -16.28 12.19
CA PHE A 93 -28.64 -15.14 12.09
C PHE A 93 -28.88 -14.49 13.46
N ASN A 94 -29.32 -15.28 14.45
CA ASN A 94 -29.67 -14.77 15.78
C ASN A 94 -28.45 -14.18 16.50
N GLY A 95 -27.29 -14.86 16.45
CA GLY A 95 -26.06 -14.41 17.10
C GLY A 95 -25.55 -13.07 16.55
N TYR A 96 -25.76 -12.82 15.26
CA TYR A 96 -25.38 -11.56 14.62
C TYR A 96 -26.44 -10.47 14.80
N PHE A 97 -27.71 -10.80 14.62
CA PHE A 97 -28.85 -9.88 14.77
C PHE A 97 -29.01 -9.39 16.21
N ALA A 98 -28.61 -10.16 17.22
CA ALA A 98 -28.58 -9.75 18.63
C ALA A 98 -27.75 -8.47 18.89
N LYS A 99 -26.86 -8.10 17.97
CA LYS A 99 -26.01 -6.90 18.07
C LYS A 99 -26.66 -5.66 17.41
N MET A 100 -27.87 -5.79 16.87
CA MET A 100 -28.51 -4.79 16.03
C MET A 100 -29.79 -4.23 16.69
N PRO A 101 -29.95 -2.89 16.81
CA PRO A 101 -31.11 -2.27 17.45
C PRO A 101 -32.37 -2.18 16.57
N TRP A 102 -32.29 -2.63 15.32
CA TRP A 102 -33.31 -2.42 14.28
C TRP A 102 -34.11 -3.69 13.94
N LEU A 103 -34.92 -3.62 12.87
CA LEU A 103 -35.82 -4.70 12.45
C LEU A 103 -35.14 -5.68 11.49
N ALA A 104 -35.67 -6.89 11.36
CA ALA A 104 -35.24 -7.87 10.35
C ALA A 104 -36.43 -8.54 9.66
N VAL A 105 -36.21 -8.96 8.41
CA VAL A 105 -37.05 -9.99 7.79
C VAL A 105 -36.82 -11.30 8.56
N PRO A 106 -37.87 -11.98 9.05
CA PRO A 106 -37.70 -13.21 9.83
C PRO A 106 -36.87 -14.26 9.08
N PHE A 107 -36.01 -15.00 9.81
CA PHE A 107 -35.14 -16.02 9.21
C PHE A 107 -35.92 -17.15 8.49
N ALA A 108 -37.12 -17.48 8.98
CA ALA A 108 -37.98 -18.45 8.31
C ALA A 108 -38.50 -17.99 6.93
N ASP A 109 -38.50 -16.69 6.65
CA ASP A 109 -39.02 -16.11 5.40
C ASP A 109 -37.91 -15.94 4.36
N ALA A 110 -37.40 -17.07 3.85
CA ALA A 110 -36.37 -17.07 2.81
C ALA A 110 -36.88 -16.43 1.50
N LYS A 111 -38.16 -16.65 1.17
CA LYS A 111 -38.78 -16.14 -0.07
C LYS A 111 -38.74 -14.62 -0.17
N THR A 112 -39.10 -13.89 0.90
CA THR A 112 -39.00 -12.42 0.90
C THR A 112 -37.53 -11.99 0.81
N ARG A 113 -36.60 -12.64 1.52
CA ARG A 113 -35.16 -12.29 1.45
C ARG A 113 -34.60 -12.47 0.04
N ASP A 114 -34.90 -13.59 -0.62
CA ASP A 114 -34.46 -13.87 -2.00
C ASP A 114 -35.09 -12.87 -2.99
N SER A 115 -36.39 -12.58 -2.84
CA SER A 115 -37.08 -11.60 -3.68
C SER A 115 -36.47 -10.20 -3.56
N LEU A 116 -36.05 -9.79 -2.35
CA LEU A 116 -35.38 -8.50 -2.14
C LEU A 116 -33.97 -8.49 -2.76
N ASN A 117 -33.21 -9.58 -2.64
CA ASN A 117 -31.90 -9.71 -3.30
C ASN A 117 -32.02 -9.55 -4.82
N ASP A 118 -33.01 -10.20 -5.44
CA ASP A 118 -33.25 -10.12 -6.89
C ASP A 118 -33.75 -8.74 -7.31
N LEU A 119 -34.74 -8.19 -6.59
CA LEU A 119 -35.34 -6.89 -6.90
C LEU A 119 -34.30 -5.77 -6.93
N PHE A 120 -33.42 -5.75 -5.93
CA PHE A 120 -32.35 -4.74 -5.81
C PHE A 120 -31.01 -5.19 -6.40
N LYS A 121 -30.99 -6.33 -7.11
CA LYS A 121 -29.82 -6.86 -7.82
C LYS A 121 -28.57 -6.92 -6.94
N VAL A 122 -28.71 -7.40 -5.72
CA VAL A 122 -27.62 -7.49 -4.73
C VAL A 122 -26.61 -8.54 -5.18
N ARG A 123 -25.38 -8.10 -5.54
CA ARG A 123 -24.31 -8.98 -6.04
C ARG A 123 -23.20 -9.25 -5.01
N GLY A 124 -23.27 -8.62 -3.86
CA GLY A 124 -22.28 -8.74 -2.80
C GLY A 124 -22.73 -8.01 -1.54
N ILE A 125 -22.18 -8.37 -0.39
CA ILE A 125 -22.49 -7.79 0.91
C ILE A 125 -21.22 -7.24 1.59
N PRO A 126 -21.32 -6.18 2.42
CA PRO A 126 -22.55 -5.49 2.82
C PRO A 126 -23.11 -4.63 1.70
N HIS A 127 -24.44 -4.61 1.57
CA HIS A 127 -25.16 -3.76 0.61
C HIS A 127 -26.34 -3.07 1.31
N MET A 128 -26.68 -1.85 0.88
CA MET A 128 -27.74 -1.09 1.52
C MET A 128 -28.48 -0.21 0.52
N VAL A 129 -29.80 -0.40 0.45
CA VAL A 129 -30.70 0.41 -0.37
C VAL A 129 -31.54 1.30 0.54
N VAL A 130 -31.54 2.60 0.25
CA VAL A 130 -32.30 3.61 1.02
C VAL A 130 -33.55 4.00 0.27
N LEU A 131 -34.70 3.81 0.90
CA LEU A 131 -36.00 4.22 0.43
C LEU A 131 -36.50 5.41 1.26
N ASN A 132 -37.09 6.40 0.60
CA ASN A 132 -37.73 7.51 1.29
C ASN A 132 -39.09 7.12 1.88
N GLU A 133 -39.77 8.10 2.49
CA GLU A 133 -41.08 7.95 3.14
C GLU A 133 -42.20 7.43 2.22
N SER A 134 -42.04 7.62 0.90
CA SER A 134 -42.96 7.15 -0.15
C SER A 134 -42.53 5.81 -0.75
N GLY A 135 -41.46 5.20 -0.22
CA GLY A 135 -40.90 3.95 -0.71
C GLY A 135 -40.16 4.07 -2.05
N VAL A 136 -39.79 5.28 -2.47
CA VAL A 136 -38.94 5.48 -3.66
C VAL A 136 -37.49 5.24 -3.27
N VAL A 137 -36.76 4.44 -4.05
CA VAL A 137 -35.32 4.28 -3.88
C VAL A 137 -34.63 5.61 -4.13
N THR A 138 -33.90 6.09 -3.14
CA THR A 138 -33.17 7.36 -3.19
C THR A 138 -31.66 7.18 -3.21
N ASN A 139 -31.18 5.98 -2.89
CA ASN A 139 -29.76 5.61 -2.95
C ASN A 139 -29.59 4.09 -2.91
N GLU A 140 -28.90 3.52 -3.89
CA GLU A 140 -28.55 2.08 -3.95
C GLU A 140 -27.17 1.76 -3.30
N ASN A 141 -26.41 2.80 -2.93
CA ASN A 141 -25.07 2.73 -2.34
C ASN A 141 -25.05 3.26 -0.90
N GLY A 142 -26.07 2.93 -0.11
CA GLY A 142 -26.24 3.43 1.27
C GLY A 142 -25.08 3.10 2.21
N VAL A 143 -24.39 1.98 1.99
CA VAL A 143 -23.18 1.60 2.77
C VAL A 143 -22.10 2.66 2.61
N THR A 144 -21.80 3.05 1.37
CA THR A 144 -20.78 4.06 1.06
C THR A 144 -21.17 5.41 1.65
N ALA A 145 -22.42 5.83 1.43
CA ALA A 145 -22.93 7.09 1.96
C ALA A 145 -22.78 7.18 3.49
N LEU A 146 -23.18 6.13 4.21
CA LEU A 146 -23.09 6.12 5.66
C LEU A 146 -21.65 6.04 6.16
N ARG A 147 -20.80 5.27 5.47
CA ARG A 147 -19.38 5.13 5.84
C ARG A 147 -18.61 6.43 5.63
N GLU A 148 -18.93 7.19 4.60
CA GLU A 148 -18.23 8.44 4.26
C GLU A 148 -18.76 9.67 4.99
N TYR A 149 -20.08 9.77 5.19
CA TYR A 149 -20.72 11.01 5.65
C TYR A 149 -21.45 10.86 7.01
N GLY A 150 -21.58 9.64 7.54
CA GLY A 150 -22.24 9.41 8.83
C GLY A 150 -23.65 10.01 8.90
N THR A 151 -24.00 10.64 10.02
CA THR A 151 -25.32 11.26 10.20
C THR A 151 -25.54 12.52 9.35
N GLU A 152 -24.48 13.13 8.82
CA GLU A 152 -24.62 14.34 8.00
C GLU A 152 -25.37 14.04 6.71
N ALA A 153 -25.16 12.86 6.11
CA ALA A 153 -25.81 12.50 4.85
C ALA A 153 -27.32 12.23 4.94
N TYR A 154 -27.93 12.13 6.14
CA TYR A 154 -29.37 11.88 6.27
C TYR A 154 -30.21 12.90 5.44
N PRO A 155 -31.20 12.47 4.63
CA PRO A 155 -31.82 11.13 4.55
C PRO A 155 -31.13 10.12 3.61
N PHE A 156 -29.84 10.32 3.35
CA PHE A 156 -28.96 9.48 2.53
C PHE A 156 -29.34 9.42 1.06
N SER A 157 -30.12 10.37 0.55
CA SER A 157 -30.41 10.46 -0.89
C SER A 157 -29.18 10.89 -1.69
N GLU A 158 -29.12 10.50 -2.96
CA GLU A 158 -28.07 10.97 -3.87
C GLU A 158 -28.03 12.49 -3.98
N GLU A 159 -29.18 13.16 -4.00
CA GLU A 159 -29.23 14.64 -4.02
C GLU A 159 -28.65 15.25 -2.75
N LYS A 160 -28.95 14.66 -1.59
CA LYS A 160 -28.41 15.14 -0.31
C LYS A 160 -26.89 14.98 -0.27
N ILE A 161 -26.39 13.84 -0.71
CA ILE A 161 -24.94 13.58 -0.80
C ILE A 161 -24.28 14.56 -1.76
N LYS A 162 -24.88 14.78 -2.95
CA LYS A 162 -24.37 15.75 -3.92
C LYS A 162 -24.33 17.17 -3.35
N GLN A 163 -25.38 17.60 -2.65
CA GLN A 163 -25.41 18.89 -1.96
C GLN A 163 -24.30 19.00 -0.91
N PHE A 164 -24.02 17.92 -0.16
CA PHE A 164 -22.92 17.88 0.79
C PHE A 164 -21.55 17.99 0.10
N GLN A 165 -21.34 17.25 -0.99
CA GLN A 165 -20.11 17.31 -1.77
C GLN A 165 -19.89 18.70 -2.37
N GLU A 166 -20.93 19.34 -2.90
CA GLU A 166 -20.87 20.71 -3.42
C GLU A 166 -20.57 21.72 -2.30
N ALA A 167 -21.19 21.56 -1.12
CA ALA A 167 -20.92 22.40 0.03
C ALA A 167 -19.49 22.20 0.58
N GLU A 168 -18.98 20.97 0.59
CA GLU A 168 -17.61 20.65 1.00
C GLU A 168 -16.60 21.20 -0.01
N ALA A 169 -16.85 21.10 -1.31
CA ALA A 169 -16.02 21.71 -2.35
C ALA A 169 -15.98 23.24 -2.24
N ALA A 170 -17.14 23.89 -2.04
CA ALA A 170 -17.21 25.33 -1.79
C ALA A 170 -16.47 25.73 -0.50
N ALA A 171 -16.56 24.91 0.56
CA ALA A 171 -15.81 25.14 1.79
C ALA A 171 -14.29 24.95 1.61
N LYS A 172 -13.85 24.02 0.75
CA LYS A 172 -12.45 23.87 0.35
C LYS A 172 -11.96 25.08 -0.45
N GLU A 173 -12.78 25.65 -1.32
CA GLU A 173 -12.43 26.86 -2.07
C GLU A 173 -12.32 28.10 -1.16
N ALA A 174 -13.25 28.23 -0.21
CA ALA A 174 -13.27 29.27 0.81
C ALA A 174 -12.40 28.92 2.04
N GLN A 175 -11.50 27.95 1.93
CA GLN A 175 -10.71 27.44 3.04
C GLN A 175 -9.93 28.57 3.72
N THR A 176 -10.00 28.56 5.05
CA THR A 176 -9.19 29.37 5.94
C THR A 176 -8.55 28.48 6.98
N LEU A 177 -7.56 29.00 7.71
CA LEU A 177 -6.98 28.26 8.83
C LEU A 177 -8.03 27.91 9.88
N GLY A 178 -8.93 28.85 10.18
CA GLY A 178 -10.03 28.66 11.11
C GLY A 178 -10.98 27.54 10.68
N SER A 179 -11.37 27.47 9.41
CA SER A 179 -12.28 26.42 8.95
C SER A 179 -11.70 25.00 9.02
N VAL A 180 -10.37 24.88 9.10
CA VAL A 180 -9.67 23.59 9.22
C VAL A 180 -9.38 23.24 10.68
N LEU A 181 -8.88 24.20 11.47
CA LEU A 181 -8.35 23.95 12.81
C LEU A 181 -9.28 24.36 13.95
N VAL A 182 -10.40 25.04 13.70
CA VAL A 182 -11.41 25.38 14.72
C VAL A 182 -12.62 24.45 14.54
N SER A 183 -13.14 23.94 15.65
CA SER A 183 -14.40 23.21 15.70
C SER A 183 -15.41 23.99 16.54
N GLY A 184 -16.71 23.69 16.43
CA GLY A 184 -17.75 24.35 17.22
C GLY A 184 -17.54 24.25 18.75
N SER A 185 -16.72 23.30 19.19
CA SER A 185 -16.36 23.08 20.59
C SER A 185 -14.94 23.51 20.97
N ARG A 186 -14.10 23.96 20.02
CA ARG A 186 -12.66 24.20 20.28
C ARG A 186 -12.04 25.20 19.29
N ASP A 187 -11.36 26.19 19.85
CA ASP A 187 -10.57 27.22 19.14
C ASP A 187 -9.07 27.21 19.49
N TYR A 188 -8.58 26.15 20.16
CA TYR A 188 -7.18 26.02 20.61
C TYR A 188 -6.55 24.68 20.19
N LEU A 189 -5.23 24.65 20.04
CA LEU A 189 -4.41 23.45 19.91
C LEU A 189 -3.68 23.16 21.23
N VAL A 190 -3.05 21.99 21.35
CA VAL A 190 -2.25 21.63 22.53
C VAL A 190 -0.78 21.45 22.18
N SER A 191 0.12 21.95 23.02
CA SER A 191 1.55 21.61 22.99
C SER A 191 1.82 20.32 23.77
N ASN A 192 3.04 19.78 23.63
CA ASN A 192 3.47 18.56 24.30
C ASN A 192 3.50 18.63 25.84
N ASP A 193 3.52 19.84 26.42
CA ASP A 193 3.42 20.09 27.86
C ASP A 193 1.97 20.31 28.34
N GLY A 194 1.00 20.21 27.42
CA GLY A 194 -0.43 20.39 27.70
C GLY A 194 -0.92 21.85 27.65
N THR A 195 -0.05 22.81 27.30
CA THR A 195 -0.46 24.21 27.15
C THR A 195 -1.45 24.35 25.98
N LYS A 196 -2.52 25.12 26.21
CA LYS A 196 -3.51 25.44 25.18
C LYS A 196 -3.08 26.67 24.41
N VAL A 197 -2.96 26.56 23.09
CA VAL A 197 -2.53 27.62 22.19
C VAL A 197 -3.70 27.99 21.28
N PRO A 198 -4.24 29.22 21.33
CA PRO A 198 -5.30 29.66 20.42
C PRO A 198 -4.91 29.49 18.95
N VAL A 199 -5.85 29.02 18.11
CA VAL A 199 -5.62 28.85 16.67
C VAL A 199 -5.29 30.20 16.00
N SER A 200 -5.79 31.31 16.53
CA SER A 200 -5.46 32.66 16.03
C SER A 200 -3.98 33.01 16.12
N GLU A 201 -3.20 32.36 16.99
CA GLU A 201 -1.74 32.54 17.05
C GLU A 201 -1.00 31.94 15.85
N LEU A 202 -1.68 31.14 15.02
CA LEU A 202 -1.14 30.57 13.80
C LEU A 202 -1.54 31.38 12.55
N GLU A 203 -2.35 32.43 12.68
CA GLU A 203 -2.72 33.29 11.55
C GLU A 203 -1.48 33.95 10.93
N GLY A 204 -1.39 33.92 9.59
CA GLY A 204 -0.24 34.43 8.85
C GLY A 204 0.99 33.53 8.87
N LYS A 205 0.95 32.36 9.52
CA LYS A 205 2.02 31.35 9.47
C LYS A 205 1.79 30.37 8.32
N VAL A 206 2.87 29.80 7.79
CA VAL A 206 2.79 28.56 7.03
C VAL A 206 2.56 27.43 8.03
N VAL A 207 1.53 26.61 7.83
CA VAL A 207 1.15 25.55 8.77
C VAL A 207 1.23 24.19 8.11
N GLY A 208 2.07 23.31 8.63
CA GLY A 208 2.12 21.90 8.23
C GLY A 208 1.17 21.04 9.05
N LEU A 209 0.13 20.48 8.45
CA LEU A 209 -0.71 19.46 9.09
C LEU A 209 -0.06 18.10 8.93
N TYR A 210 0.47 17.56 10.03
CA TYR A 210 1.19 16.29 10.03
C TYR A 210 0.25 15.15 10.42
N PHE A 211 -0.15 14.35 9.43
CA PHE A 211 -0.97 13.16 9.62
C PHE A 211 -0.07 11.95 9.87
N SER A 212 -0.25 11.32 11.03
CA SER A 212 0.65 10.27 11.50
C SER A 212 -0.06 9.21 12.32
N VAL A 213 0.37 7.97 12.13
CA VAL A 213 0.10 6.83 13.01
C VAL A 213 1.43 6.44 13.61
N SER A 214 1.58 6.55 14.93
CA SER A 214 2.86 6.38 15.61
C SER A 214 3.36 4.92 15.60
N SER A 215 2.44 3.95 15.52
CA SER A 215 2.78 2.53 15.37
C SER A 215 3.23 2.17 13.94
N PHE A 216 2.98 3.04 12.95
CA PHE A 216 3.29 2.78 11.55
C PHE A 216 4.77 3.08 11.23
N PRO A 217 5.55 2.11 10.71
CA PRO A 217 7.00 2.29 10.53
C PRO A 217 7.41 3.50 9.68
N PRO A 218 6.79 3.77 8.52
CA PRO A 218 7.11 4.98 7.73
C PRO A 218 6.94 6.28 8.52
N SER A 219 5.90 6.39 9.37
CA SER A 219 5.71 7.56 10.22
C SER A 219 6.82 7.72 11.27
N ARG A 220 7.26 6.60 11.86
CA ARG A 220 8.37 6.58 12.85
C ARG A 220 9.69 7.00 12.23
N GLU A 221 9.93 6.62 10.98
CA GLU A 221 11.14 6.99 10.23
C GLU A 221 11.13 8.46 9.80
N PHE A 222 9.96 8.98 9.42
CA PHE A 222 9.79 10.36 8.98
C PHE A 222 9.83 11.38 10.13
N THR A 223 9.26 11.06 11.30
CA THR A 223 9.16 12.00 12.43
C THR A 223 10.51 12.66 12.79
N PRO A 224 11.63 11.92 12.95
CA PRO A 224 12.94 12.53 13.23
C PRO A 224 13.44 13.47 12.12
N VAL A 225 13.08 13.19 10.85
CA VAL A 225 13.42 14.08 9.72
C VAL A 225 12.66 15.39 9.86
N LEU A 226 11.36 15.31 10.14
CA LEU A 226 10.50 16.46 10.31
C LEU A 226 10.92 17.33 11.51
N VAL A 227 11.30 16.72 12.63
CA VAL A 227 11.86 17.43 13.80
C VAL A 227 13.11 18.24 13.44
N ARG A 228 14.05 17.65 12.69
CA ARG A 228 15.27 18.36 12.24
C ARG A 228 14.94 19.54 11.34
N MET A 229 14.01 19.35 10.40
CA MET A 229 13.54 20.43 9.53
C MET A 229 12.92 21.57 10.34
N TYR A 230 11.96 21.23 11.22
CA TYR A 230 11.22 22.18 12.03
C TYR A 230 12.14 23.02 12.92
N ASN A 231 13.06 22.37 13.65
CA ASN A 231 14.01 23.08 14.51
C ASN A 231 14.89 24.05 13.70
N LYS A 232 15.38 23.63 12.53
CA LYS A 232 16.19 24.48 11.64
C LYS A 232 15.41 25.69 11.11
N LEU A 233 14.11 25.54 10.86
CA LEU A 233 13.25 26.67 10.46
C LEU A 233 12.99 27.62 11.64
N LYS A 234 12.74 27.08 12.84
CA LYS A 234 12.58 27.90 14.07
C LYS A 234 13.85 28.67 14.42
N GLU A 235 15.03 28.05 14.30
CA GLU A 235 16.33 28.71 14.51
C GLU A 235 16.57 29.88 13.54
N LYS A 236 16.06 29.77 12.31
CA LYS A 236 16.10 30.84 11.31
C LYS A 236 15.05 31.93 11.53
N GLY A 237 14.12 31.74 12.47
CA GLY A 237 13.00 32.65 12.71
C GLY A 237 11.93 32.60 11.62
N GLU A 238 11.85 31.49 10.87
CA GLU A 238 10.83 31.32 9.82
C GLU A 238 9.44 31.16 10.43
N ASN A 239 8.44 31.73 9.76
CA ASN A 239 7.06 31.74 10.25
C ASN A 239 6.32 30.43 9.89
N PHE A 240 6.85 29.31 10.41
CA PHE A 240 6.35 27.96 10.16
C PHE A 240 5.91 27.30 11.45
N GLU A 241 4.77 26.62 11.44
CA GLU A 241 4.27 25.82 12.56
C GLU A 241 3.79 24.45 12.08
N ILE A 242 3.89 23.43 12.92
CA ILE A 242 3.33 22.10 12.64
C ILE A 242 2.16 21.83 13.59
N VAL A 243 1.12 21.21 13.05
CA VAL A 243 -0.02 20.70 13.82
C VAL A 243 -0.14 19.21 13.55
N LEU A 244 0.11 18.40 14.57
CA LEU A 244 -0.09 16.97 14.54
C LEU A 244 -1.60 16.65 14.49
N VAL A 245 -1.97 15.87 13.48
CA VAL A 245 -3.25 15.19 13.36
C VAL A 245 -2.96 13.71 13.59
N SER A 246 -3.00 13.28 14.85
CA SER A 246 -2.76 11.87 15.20
C SER A 246 -3.96 11.03 14.77
N LEU A 247 -3.64 9.90 14.15
CA LEU A 247 -4.59 8.86 13.74
C LEU A 247 -4.38 7.58 14.58
N ASP A 248 -3.75 7.71 15.74
CA ASP A 248 -3.64 6.61 16.71
C ASP A 248 -5.02 6.31 17.30
N ASP A 249 -5.26 5.05 17.63
CA ASP A 249 -6.53 4.53 18.15
C ASP A 249 -6.62 4.57 19.69
N ASP A 250 -5.51 4.83 20.39
CA ASP A 250 -5.48 4.95 21.84
C ASP A 250 -4.67 6.15 22.38
N GLU A 251 -5.14 6.69 23.51
CA GLU A 251 -4.64 7.94 24.10
C GLU A 251 -3.24 7.78 24.70
N VAL A 252 -2.87 6.57 25.11
CA VAL A 252 -1.56 6.30 25.71
C VAL A 252 -0.48 6.38 24.65
N THR A 253 -0.69 5.72 23.51
CA THR A 253 0.17 5.74 22.34
C THR A 253 0.34 7.16 21.78
N PHE A 254 -0.75 7.91 21.67
CA PHE A 254 -0.71 9.33 21.32
C PHE A 254 0.20 10.13 22.26
N ASN A 255 -0.03 10.05 23.57
CA ASN A 255 0.73 10.84 24.54
C ASN A 255 2.22 10.48 24.55
N LEU A 256 2.54 9.18 24.43
CA LEU A 256 3.92 8.71 24.37
C LEU A 256 4.67 9.22 23.13
N SER A 257 4.02 9.21 21.96
CA SER A 257 4.64 9.69 20.73
C SER A 257 4.75 11.22 20.71
N PHE A 258 3.71 11.93 21.16
CA PHE A 258 3.63 13.38 21.12
C PHE A 258 4.58 14.07 22.12
N ALA A 259 4.91 13.44 23.25
CA ALA A 259 5.80 14.00 24.27
C ALA A 259 7.17 14.46 23.73
N GLY A 260 7.68 13.82 22.68
CA GLY A 260 8.96 14.16 22.05
C GLY A 260 8.87 15.18 20.90
N MET A 261 7.67 15.62 20.53
CA MET A 261 7.46 16.46 19.35
C MET A 261 7.46 17.95 19.71
N PRO A 262 8.18 18.81 18.99
CA PRO A 262 8.37 20.23 19.35
C PRO A 262 7.25 21.16 18.82
N TRP A 263 6.10 20.60 18.44
CA TRP A 263 5.02 21.29 17.74
C TRP A 263 3.66 21.05 18.41
N LEU A 264 2.60 21.61 17.83
CA LEU A 264 1.25 21.55 18.37
C LEU A 264 0.49 20.31 17.89
N ALA A 265 -0.60 19.95 18.53
CA ALA A 265 -1.50 18.87 18.12
C ALA A 265 -2.98 19.28 18.27
N ILE A 266 -3.82 18.65 17.47
CA ILE A 266 -5.26 18.58 17.76
C ILE A 266 -5.46 17.62 18.94
N PRO A 267 -6.30 17.95 19.94
CA PRO A 267 -6.56 17.05 21.07
C PRO A 267 -7.08 15.67 20.63
N PHE A 268 -6.59 14.60 21.28
CA PHE A 268 -6.75 13.18 20.90
C PHE A 268 -8.19 12.64 20.71
N LYS A 269 -9.23 13.40 21.07
CA LYS A 269 -10.64 13.00 20.93
C LYS A 269 -11.50 14.06 20.23
N ASP A 270 -10.87 15.02 19.57
CA ASP A 270 -11.61 16.02 18.80
C ASP A 270 -12.21 15.38 17.55
N LYS A 271 -13.50 15.63 17.30
CA LYS A 271 -14.22 15.13 16.12
C LYS A 271 -13.58 15.56 14.80
N SER A 272 -12.81 16.65 14.79
CA SER A 272 -12.06 17.06 13.60
C SER A 272 -11.04 16.01 13.15
N LEU A 273 -10.52 15.16 14.05
CA LEU A 273 -9.58 14.09 13.70
C LEU A 273 -10.19 13.06 12.72
N GLU A 274 -11.50 12.82 12.79
CA GLU A 274 -12.20 11.93 11.85
C GLU A 274 -12.46 12.62 10.50
N LYS A 275 -12.69 13.94 10.52
CA LYS A 275 -13.04 14.71 9.32
C LYS A 275 -11.83 15.05 8.45
N LEU A 276 -10.71 15.42 9.06
CA LEU A 276 -9.56 15.97 8.35
C LEU A 276 -8.92 15.00 7.34
N PRO A 277 -8.74 13.69 7.64
CA PRO A 277 -8.23 12.74 6.66
C PRO A 277 -9.05 12.67 5.37
N ARG A 278 -10.38 12.74 5.50
CA ARG A 278 -11.31 12.77 4.36
C ARG A 278 -11.24 14.11 3.63
N TYR A 279 -11.24 15.22 4.39
CA TYR A 279 -11.17 16.56 3.83
C TYR A 279 -9.91 16.77 2.97
N PHE A 280 -8.77 16.21 3.37
CA PHE A 280 -7.52 16.27 2.61
C PHE A 280 -7.27 15.07 1.70
N GLU A 281 -8.23 14.15 1.58
CA GLU A 281 -8.18 13.01 0.66
C GLU A 281 -6.88 12.19 0.81
N LEU A 282 -6.52 11.84 2.05
CA LEU A 282 -5.25 11.15 2.32
C LEU A 282 -5.16 9.80 1.60
N GLU A 283 -4.11 9.65 0.78
CA GLU A 283 -3.81 8.40 0.09
C GLU A 283 -2.76 7.56 0.83
N THR A 284 -1.81 8.22 1.51
CA THR A 284 -0.64 7.57 2.12
C THR A 284 -0.32 8.16 3.50
N LEU A 285 0.48 7.42 4.26
CA LEU A 285 1.07 7.89 5.51
C LEU A 285 2.59 7.65 5.50
N PRO A 286 3.38 8.50 6.16
CA PRO A 286 2.98 9.79 6.73
C PRO A 286 2.59 10.80 5.64
N THR A 287 1.71 11.74 5.97
CA THR A 287 1.36 12.86 5.09
C THR A 287 1.59 14.19 5.79
N LEU A 288 2.21 15.14 5.09
CA LEU A 288 2.38 16.52 5.55
C LEU A 288 1.70 17.47 4.57
N VAL A 289 0.46 17.87 4.86
CA VAL A 289 -0.27 18.89 4.09
C VAL A 289 0.27 20.26 4.50
N VAL A 290 0.52 21.17 3.55
CA VAL A 290 0.97 22.53 3.84
C VAL A 290 -0.14 23.53 3.55
N LEU A 291 -0.50 24.30 4.57
CA LEU A 291 -1.35 25.48 4.47
C LEU A 291 -0.48 26.73 4.41
N GLY A 292 -0.82 27.65 3.52
CA GLY A 292 -0.16 28.95 3.39
C GLY A 292 -0.60 29.93 4.49
N PRO A 293 0.03 31.12 4.53
CA PRO A 293 -0.32 32.18 5.48
C PRO A 293 -1.78 32.65 5.43
N ASP A 294 -2.43 32.48 4.28
CA ASP A 294 -3.85 32.76 4.05
C ASP A 294 -4.79 31.63 4.51
N GLY A 295 -4.22 30.52 5.00
CA GLY A 295 -4.94 29.33 5.41
C GLY A 295 -5.32 28.40 4.25
N LYS A 296 -4.96 28.72 3.01
CA LYS A 296 -5.23 27.87 1.84
C LYS A 296 -4.20 26.77 1.71
N THR A 297 -4.61 25.63 1.16
CA THR A 297 -3.72 24.50 0.91
C THR A 297 -2.75 24.84 -0.22
N LEU A 298 -1.46 24.92 0.10
CA LEU A 298 -0.36 25.11 -0.86
C LEU A 298 0.06 23.77 -1.47
N ASN A 299 0.06 22.70 -0.67
CA ASN A 299 0.46 21.38 -1.12
C ASN A 299 -0.24 20.28 -0.29
N SER A 300 -0.72 19.24 -0.96
CA SER A 300 -1.46 18.13 -0.35
C SER A 300 -0.58 17.11 0.36
N ASN A 301 0.69 16.94 -0.04
CA ASN A 301 1.65 16.13 0.70
C ASN A 301 3.10 16.46 0.31
N VAL A 302 3.86 17.03 1.25
CA VAL A 302 5.29 17.33 1.06
C VAL A 302 6.22 16.39 1.80
N ALA A 303 5.73 15.26 2.34
CA ALA A 303 6.54 14.34 3.13
C ALA A 303 7.81 13.88 2.39
N GLU A 304 7.67 13.43 1.14
CA GLU A 304 8.80 13.00 0.31
C GLU A 304 9.79 14.15 0.04
N LEU A 305 9.28 15.35 -0.31
CA LEU A 305 10.13 16.52 -0.51
C LEU A 305 10.92 16.90 0.75
N VAL A 306 10.30 16.77 1.92
CA VAL A 306 10.97 17.00 3.21
C VAL A 306 12.01 15.92 3.51
N GLU A 307 11.77 14.67 3.16
CA GLU A 307 12.80 13.62 3.23
C GLU A 307 14.01 13.92 2.35
N GLU A 308 13.77 14.50 1.17
CA GLU A 308 14.81 14.79 0.18
C GLU A 308 15.61 16.05 0.46
N HIS A 309 14.91 17.13 0.80
CA HIS A 309 15.48 18.48 0.82
C HIS A 309 15.41 19.14 2.21
N GLY A 310 14.73 18.51 3.17
CA GLY A 310 14.58 19.03 4.53
C GLY A 310 14.07 20.47 4.55
N SER A 311 14.79 21.37 5.23
CA SER A 311 14.39 22.77 5.39
C SER A 311 14.44 23.59 4.10
N GLU A 312 15.04 23.09 3.02
CA GLU A 312 15.19 23.85 1.77
C GLU A 312 13.89 23.92 0.96
N VAL A 313 12.91 23.06 1.27
CA VAL A 313 11.57 23.05 0.65
C VAL A 313 10.76 24.27 1.06
N TYR A 314 10.99 24.81 2.25
CA TYR A 314 10.32 26.04 2.71
C TYR A 314 10.59 27.19 1.73
N PRO A 315 9.58 28.00 1.34
CA PRO A 315 8.24 28.12 1.92
C PRO A 315 7.15 27.19 1.33
N PHE A 316 7.54 26.07 0.70
CA PHE A 316 6.63 25.07 0.11
C PHE A 316 5.74 25.63 -1.01
N THR A 317 6.16 26.71 -1.66
CA THR A 317 5.45 27.26 -2.81
C THR A 317 5.71 26.39 -4.05
N PRO A 318 4.77 26.35 -5.01
CA PRO A 318 4.97 25.65 -6.29
C PRO A 318 6.27 26.09 -7.00
N GLU A 319 6.62 27.37 -6.93
CA GLU A 319 7.84 27.92 -7.54
C GLU A 319 9.10 27.38 -6.86
N ARG A 320 9.10 27.30 -5.51
CA ARG A 320 10.25 26.79 -4.76
C ARG A 320 10.46 25.30 -5.00
N ILE A 321 9.37 24.53 -5.03
CA ILE A 321 9.43 23.10 -5.33
C ILE A 321 9.95 22.89 -6.75
N LYS A 322 9.46 23.68 -7.72
CA LYS A 322 9.96 23.64 -9.10
C LYS A 322 11.45 23.96 -9.17
N GLU A 323 11.92 24.98 -8.47
CA GLU A 323 13.34 25.34 -8.39
C GLU A 323 14.19 24.18 -7.83
N LEU A 324 13.76 23.54 -6.74
CA LEU A 324 14.46 22.41 -6.16
C LEU A 324 14.53 21.22 -7.12
N ASN A 325 13.44 20.93 -7.83
CA ASN A 325 13.40 19.88 -8.84
C ASN A 325 14.33 20.20 -10.02
N GLU A 326 14.39 21.46 -10.46
CA GLU A 326 15.32 21.89 -11.51
C GLU A 326 16.78 21.79 -11.05
N LEU A 327 17.08 22.14 -9.80
CA LEU A 327 18.41 21.98 -9.21
C LEU A 327 18.80 20.50 -9.07
N ALA A 328 17.89 19.65 -8.60
CA ALA A 328 18.10 18.21 -8.51
C ALA A 328 18.35 17.59 -9.89
N LYS A 329 17.55 17.99 -10.88
CA LYS A 329 17.72 17.58 -12.28
C LYS A 329 19.06 18.04 -12.83
N ALA A 330 19.43 19.31 -12.68
CA ALA A 330 20.71 19.84 -13.14
C ALA A 330 21.90 19.11 -12.48
N LYS A 331 21.80 18.83 -11.17
CA LYS A 331 22.81 18.05 -10.44
C LYS A 331 22.94 16.62 -10.98
N SER A 332 21.81 15.97 -11.30
CA SER A 332 21.77 14.65 -11.93
C SER A 332 22.36 14.67 -13.34
N GLU A 333 22.04 15.70 -14.14
CA GLU A 333 22.55 15.88 -15.50
C GLU A 333 24.05 16.18 -15.55
N SER A 334 24.58 16.84 -14.52
CA SER A 334 26.01 17.08 -14.33
C SER A 334 26.78 15.91 -13.69
N GLN A 335 26.08 14.84 -13.28
CA GLN A 335 26.72 13.70 -12.65
C GLN A 335 27.66 13.00 -13.63
N THR A 336 28.90 12.79 -13.19
CA THR A 336 29.87 11.93 -13.88
C THR A 336 30.25 10.75 -12.99
N LEU A 337 30.92 9.75 -13.57
CA LEU A 337 31.37 8.58 -12.81
C LEU A 337 32.40 8.98 -11.75
N GLU A 338 33.27 9.93 -12.06
CA GLU A 338 34.28 10.46 -11.15
C GLU A 338 33.62 11.21 -9.99
N SER A 339 32.53 11.96 -10.24
CA SER A 339 31.77 12.61 -9.17
C SER A 339 31.14 11.63 -8.17
N LEU A 340 31.01 10.36 -8.55
CA LEU A 340 30.52 9.28 -7.69
C LEU A 340 31.67 8.52 -7.01
N LEU A 341 32.69 8.13 -7.78
CA LEU A 341 33.70 7.17 -7.36
C LEU A 341 35.05 7.81 -7.01
N VAL A 342 35.25 9.12 -7.14
CA VAL A 342 36.49 9.80 -6.72
C VAL A 342 36.26 10.62 -5.44
N SER A 343 37.09 10.42 -4.41
CA SER A 343 37.05 11.22 -3.18
C SER A 343 38.45 11.43 -2.62
N GLY A 344 39.00 12.64 -2.79
CA GLY A 344 40.39 12.92 -2.42
C GLY A 344 41.35 11.99 -3.18
N ASP A 345 42.19 11.28 -2.44
CA ASP A 345 43.14 10.29 -3.00
C ASP A 345 42.48 8.92 -3.29
N LEU A 346 41.18 8.75 -3.03
CA LEU A 346 40.43 7.54 -3.36
C LEU A 346 39.87 7.65 -4.78
N ASP A 347 40.73 7.45 -5.77
CA ASP A 347 40.42 7.56 -7.20
C ASP A 347 40.48 6.21 -7.94
N TYR A 348 40.45 5.09 -7.21
CA TYR A 348 40.56 3.74 -7.75
C TYR A 348 39.52 2.78 -7.18
N VAL A 349 39.28 1.68 -7.89
CA VAL A 349 38.62 0.45 -7.41
C VAL A 349 39.64 -0.69 -7.37
N ILE A 350 39.32 -1.81 -6.75
CA ILE A 350 40.21 -2.97 -6.65
C ILE A 350 39.75 -4.12 -7.53
N GLY A 351 40.70 -4.75 -8.21
CA GLY A 351 40.55 -6.03 -8.87
C GLY A 351 40.70 -7.21 -7.91
N LYS A 352 40.51 -8.42 -8.43
CA LYS A 352 40.52 -9.68 -7.67
C LYS A 352 41.87 -10.01 -7.01
N ASP A 353 42.95 -9.54 -7.60
CA ASP A 353 44.32 -9.67 -7.12
C ASP A 353 44.75 -8.51 -6.21
N GLY A 354 43.82 -7.60 -5.87
CA GLY A 354 44.11 -6.38 -5.12
C GLY A 354 44.71 -5.26 -5.96
N THR A 355 44.86 -5.44 -7.29
CA THR A 355 45.34 -4.39 -8.20
C THR A 355 44.40 -3.19 -8.14
N LYS A 356 44.97 -2.00 -7.97
CA LYS A 356 44.23 -0.74 -8.00
C LYS A 356 43.99 -0.31 -9.43
N ILE A 357 42.72 -0.23 -9.83
CA ILE A 357 42.27 0.21 -11.15
C ILE A 357 41.74 1.64 -11.02
N PRO A 358 42.36 2.62 -11.69
CA PRO A 358 41.89 4.00 -11.67
C PRO A 358 40.44 4.12 -12.17
N VAL A 359 39.62 4.94 -11.50
CA VAL A 359 38.23 5.22 -11.90
C VAL A 359 38.17 5.81 -13.31
N SER A 360 39.20 6.53 -13.76
CA SER A 360 39.29 7.04 -15.13
C SER A 360 39.24 5.94 -16.19
N GLU A 361 39.65 4.71 -15.88
CA GLU A 361 39.57 3.56 -16.81
C GLU A 361 38.15 2.97 -16.91
N LEU A 362 37.26 3.38 -16.00
CA LEU A 362 35.84 3.00 -16.01
C LEU A 362 34.95 4.03 -16.70
N VAL A 363 35.48 5.22 -17.00
CA VAL A 363 34.74 6.29 -17.67
C VAL A 363 34.34 5.82 -19.08
N GLY A 364 33.09 6.06 -19.48
CA GLY A 364 32.56 5.59 -20.75
C GLY A 364 31.98 4.17 -20.72
N LYS A 365 32.07 3.45 -19.59
CA LYS A 365 31.49 2.12 -19.41
C LYS A 365 30.11 2.17 -18.77
N ASN A 366 29.30 1.14 -19.00
CA ASN A 366 28.10 0.88 -18.21
C ASN A 366 28.52 0.21 -16.90
N ILE A 367 28.19 0.82 -15.75
CA ILE A 367 28.62 0.35 -14.44
C ILE A 367 27.39 -0.04 -13.60
N LEU A 368 27.40 -1.23 -13.00
CA LEU A 368 26.52 -1.58 -11.89
C LEU A 368 27.22 -1.36 -10.55
N LEU A 369 26.61 -0.58 -9.66
CA LEU A 369 27.04 -0.44 -8.27
C LEU A 369 26.26 -1.44 -7.41
N TYR A 370 26.94 -2.47 -6.89
CA TYR A 370 26.32 -3.57 -6.14
C TYR A 370 26.52 -3.42 -4.63
N PHE A 371 25.46 -3.01 -3.92
CA PHE A 371 25.45 -2.93 -2.47
C PHE A 371 25.02 -4.27 -1.88
N SER A 372 25.93 -4.93 -1.17
CA SER A 372 25.70 -6.29 -0.68
C SER A 372 26.60 -6.63 0.52
N ALA A 373 26.41 -7.80 1.11
CA ALA A 373 27.26 -8.33 2.16
C ALA A 373 27.15 -9.86 2.26
N HIS A 374 28.22 -10.49 2.72
CA HIS A 374 28.28 -11.93 2.92
C HIS A 374 27.25 -12.40 3.95
N TRP A 375 27.10 -11.69 5.06
CA TRP A 375 26.19 -12.06 6.15
C TRP A 375 24.71 -12.01 5.76
N CYS A 376 24.36 -11.37 4.64
CA CYS A 376 23.00 -11.13 4.19
C CYS A 376 22.45 -12.33 3.36
N PRO A 377 21.47 -13.10 3.87
CA PRO A 377 20.91 -14.23 3.13
C PRO A 377 20.31 -13.90 1.75
N PRO A 378 19.46 -12.85 1.58
CA PRO A 378 18.92 -12.53 0.25
C PRO A 378 20.01 -12.08 -0.72
N CYS A 379 21.13 -11.55 -0.22
CA CYS A 379 22.28 -11.18 -1.03
C CYS A 379 23.00 -12.41 -1.61
N ARG A 380 23.22 -13.44 -0.78
CA ARG A 380 23.80 -14.71 -1.24
C ARG A 380 22.87 -15.44 -2.21
N ALA A 381 21.55 -15.41 -1.95
CA ALA A 381 20.56 -16.00 -2.86
C ALA A 381 20.53 -15.33 -4.24
N PHE A 382 20.71 -14.00 -4.30
CA PHE A 382 20.70 -13.25 -5.56
C PHE A 382 22.03 -13.34 -6.34
N LEU A 383 23.15 -13.63 -5.67
CA LEU A 383 24.48 -13.59 -6.28
C LEU A 383 24.63 -14.50 -7.52
N PRO A 384 24.18 -15.78 -7.54
CA PRO A 384 24.30 -16.64 -8.73
C PRO A 384 23.59 -16.06 -9.96
N GLN A 385 22.39 -15.51 -9.79
CA GLN A 385 21.64 -14.86 -10.88
C GLN A 385 22.39 -13.63 -11.41
N LEU A 386 22.98 -12.85 -10.50
CA LEU A 386 23.77 -11.67 -10.87
C LEU A 386 25.05 -12.04 -11.63
N ILE A 387 25.75 -13.12 -11.23
CA ILE A 387 26.94 -13.64 -11.94
C ILE A 387 26.56 -14.09 -13.35
N ALA A 388 25.49 -14.88 -13.50
CA ALA A 388 25.00 -15.33 -14.80
C ALA A 388 24.62 -14.14 -15.70
N THR A 389 23.92 -13.15 -15.14
CA THR A 389 23.55 -11.91 -15.84
C THR A 389 24.78 -11.12 -16.27
N TYR A 390 25.76 -10.94 -15.38
CA TYR A 390 27.00 -10.22 -15.66
C TYR A 390 27.75 -10.86 -16.83
N ASN A 391 27.95 -12.18 -16.81
CA ASN A 391 28.66 -12.88 -17.87
C ASN A 391 27.95 -12.73 -19.23
N LYS A 392 26.63 -12.92 -19.27
CA LYS A 392 25.82 -12.74 -20.50
C LYS A 392 25.90 -11.32 -21.07
N ILE A 393 25.94 -10.30 -20.21
CA ILE A 393 26.11 -8.91 -20.67
C ILE A 393 27.54 -8.71 -21.18
N LYS A 394 28.56 -9.18 -20.46
CA LYS A 394 29.98 -9.04 -20.85
C LYS A 394 30.32 -9.72 -22.18
N GLU A 395 29.64 -10.81 -22.51
CA GLU A 395 29.76 -11.47 -23.83
C GLU A 395 29.32 -10.56 -24.98
N LYS A 396 28.31 -9.72 -24.74
CA LYS A 396 27.76 -8.77 -25.74
C LYS A 396 28.44 -7.41 -25.70
N ASP A 397 28.81 -6.94 -24.52
CA ASP A 397 29.40 -5.63 -24.27
C ASP A 397 30.57 -5.70 -23.27
N SER A 398 31.79 -5.69 -23.81
CA SER A 398 33.00 -5.67 -22.99
C SER A 398 33.15 -4.39 -22.14
N ALA A 399 32.46 -3.30 -22.51
CA ALA A 399 32.41 -2.02 -21.80
C ALA A 399 31.32 -1.99 -20.71
N PHE A 400 30.86 -3.14 -20.25
CA PHE A 400 30.09 -3.31 -19.02
C PHE A 400 31.02 -3.69 -17.85
N GLU A 401 30.75 -3.19 -16.65
CA GLU A 401 31.48 -3.58 -15.44
C GLU A 401 30.59 -3.49 -14.19
N LEU A 402 30.97 -4.20 -13.13
CA LEU A 402 30.30 -4.14 -11.83
C LEU A 402 31.31 -3.76 -10.73
N VAL A 403 30.90 -2.89 -9.82
CA VAL A 403 31.68 -2.50 -8.64
C VAL A 403 30.91 -2.91 -7.39
N PHE A 404 31.47 -3.85 -6.62
CA PHE A 404 30.95 -4.30 -5.34
C PHE A 404 31.23 -3.28 -4.22
N LEU A 405 30.18 -2.94 -3.48
CA LEU A 405 30.20 -2.05 -2.31
C LEU A 405 29.76 -2.84 -1.07
N SER A 406 30.75 -3.36 -0.35
CA SER A 406 30.51 -4.23 0.79
C SER A 406 29.89 -3.52 1.98
N SER A 407 28.96 -4.21 2.64
CA SER A 407 28.45 -3.90 3.98
C SER A 407 28.87 -4.97 5.01
N ASP A 408 29.91 -5.73 4.70
CA ASP A 408 30.51 -6.70 5.64
C ASP A 408 31.10 -5.99 6.86
N ARG A 409 31.28 -6.76 7.93
CA ARG A 409 31.69 -6.24 9.24
C ARG A 409 33.19 -6.30 9.47
N ASP A 410 33.89 -7.08 8.66
CA ASP A 410 35.32 -7.32 8.75
C ASP A 410 35.91 -7.68 7.38
N GLN A 411 37.24 -7.55 7.28
CA GLN A 411 38.01 -7.81 6.06
C GLN A 411 37.90 -9.26 5.59
N SER A 412 37.88 -10.23 6.50
CA SER A 412 37.83 -11.65 6.14
C SER A 412 36.52 -11.99 5.43
N SER A 413 35.39 -11.54 5.99
CA SER A 413 34.07 -11.73 5.40
C SER A 413 33.96 -11.05 4.03
N PHE A 414 34.59 -9.88 3.87
CA PHE A 414 34.70 -9.20 2.58
C PHE A 414 35.50 -10.03 1.58
N ASP A 415 36.70 -10.49 1.95
CA ASP A 415 37.60 -11.23 1.07
C ASP A 415 36.96 -12.55 0.61
N ASP A 416 36.36 -13.30 1.53
CA ASP A 416 35.70 -14.58 1.25
C ASP A 416 34.56 -14.40 0.23
N TYR A 417 33.70 -13.41 0.44
CA TYR A 417 32.55 -13.17 -0.44
C TYR A 417 32.94 -12.53 -1.77
N PHE A 418 33.90 -11.59 -1.74
CA PHE A 418 34.44 -10.99 -2.95
C PHE A 418 35.16 -12.03 -3.81
N ALA A 419 35.75 -13.08 -3.24
CA ALA A 419 36.39 -14.19 -3.98
C ALA A 419 35.42 -14.92 -4.92
N GLU A 420 34.11 -14.93 -4.64
CA GLU A 420 33.09 -15.55 -5.51
C GLU A 420 32.71 -14.69 -6.73
N MET A 421 33.05 -13.39 -6.73
CA MET A 421 32.52 -12.42 -7.71
C MET A 421 33.46 -12.16 -8.90
N PRO A 422 33.02 -12.15 -10.18
CA PRO A 422 33.91 -11.97 -11.33
C PRO A 422 34.27 -10.51 -11.67
N TRP A 423 34.02 -9.56 -10.78
CA TRP A 423 34.05 -8.12 -11.05
C TRP A 423 34.88 -7.32 -10.02
N LEU A 424 34.81 -5.99 -10.06
CA LEU A 424 35.62 -5.08 -9.24
C LEU A 424 34.95 -4.76 -7.90
N ALA A 425 35.69 -4.18 -6.96
CA ALA A 425 35.13 -3.72 -5.68
C ALA A 425 35.70 -2.38 -5.22
N LEU A 426 34.98 -1.68 -4.34
CA LEU A 426 35.63 -0.73 -3.45
C LEU A 426 36.41 -1.48 -2.36
N PRO A 427 37.56 -0.96 -1.90
CA PRO A 427 38.24 -1.49 -0.72
C PRO A 427 37.29 -1.63 0.48
N PHE A 428 37.53 -2.63 1.32
CA PHE A 428 36.81 -2.75 2.58
C PHE A 428 37.04 -1.50 3.46
N GLY A 429 35.97 -1.03 4.11
CA GLY A 429 36.01 0.18 4.95
C GLY A 429 36.05 1.52 4.18
N ASP A 430 35.92 1.51 2.85
CA ASP A 430 35.95 2.73 2.04
C ASP A 430 34.78 3.69 2.34
N GLU A 431 35.09 4.93 2.70
CA GLU A 431 34.11 5.95 3.07
C GLU A 431 33.20 6.36 1.90
N ARG A 432 33.63 6.16 0.64
CA ARG A 432 32.78 6.39 -0.55
C ARG A 432 31.52 5.54 -0.48
N LYS A 433 31.58 4.32 0.08
CA LYS A 433 30.41 3.45 0.25
C LYS A 433 29.29 4.13 1.04
N LYS A 434 29.62 4.77 2.17
CA LYS A 434 28.61 5.47 3.00
C LYS A 434 27.99 6.65 2.26
N SER A 435 28.81 7.40 1.53
CA SER A 435 28.34 8.53 0.72
C SER A 435 27.43 8.08 -0.43
N LEU A 436 27.78 6.99 -1.11
CA LEU A 436 26.97 6.40 -2.18
C LEU A 436 25.66 5.79 -1.64
N SER A 437 25.69 5.09 -0.52
CA SER A 437 24.47 4.57 0.12
C SER A 437 23.49 5.69 0.48
N ARG A 438 23.99 6.84 0.99
CA ARG A 438 23.15 8.01 1.25
C ARG A 438 22.63 8.64 -0.04
N LYS A 439 23.49 8.83 -1.03
CA LYS A 439 23.14 9.45 -2.32
C LYS A 439 22.03 8.69 -3.04
N PHE A 440 22.11 7.36 -3.07
CA PHE A 440 21.13 6.50 -3.74
C PHE A 440 20.04 5.98 -2.79
N LYS A 441 19.94 6.54 -1.58
CA LYS A 441 18.93 6.16 -0.57
C LYS A 441 18.82 4.65 -0.37
N ILE A 442 19.94 3.94 -0.28
CA ILE A 442 19.98 2.49 -0.12
C ILE A 442 19.45 2.13 1.28
N ARG A 443 18.19 1.66 1.36
CA ARG A 443 17.50 1.28 2.61
C ARG A 443 17.67 -0.20 2.98
N GLY A 444 18.02 -1.06 2.01
CA GLY A 444 18.22 -2.49 2.20
C GLY A 444 19.27 -3.05 1.24
N ILE A 445 19.68 -4.30 1.46
CA ILE A 445 20.57 -5.05 0.56
C ILE A 445 19.97 -6.44 0.28
N PRO A 446 20.17 -7.02 -0.92
CA PRO A 446 20.97 -6.51 -2.02
C PRO A 446 20.32 -5.33 -2.77
N SER A 447 21.12 -4.41 -3.30
CA SER A 447 20.66 -3.32 -4.17
C SER A 447 21.65 -3.06 -5.30
N LEU A 448 21.13 -2.67 -6.48
CA LEU A 448 21.93 -2.36 -7.66
C LEU A 448 21.52 -1.02 -8.24
N VAL A 449 22.51 -0.16 -8.50
CA VAL A 449 22.32 1.10 -9.21
C VAL A 449 23.05 1.03 -10.55
N ALA A 450 22.34 1.26 -11.64
CA ALA A 450 22.92 1.29 -12.98
C ALA A 450 23.37 2.71 -13.33
N ILE A 451 24.63 2.83 -13.75
CA ILE A 451 25.27 4.06 -14.22
C ILE A 451 25.65 3.85 -15.68
N GLY A 452 25.21 4.77 -16.55
CA GLY A 452 25.46 4.70 -17.98
C GLY A 452 26.87 5.21 -18.35
N PRO A 453 27.26 5.12 -19.62
CA PRO A 453 28.59 5.50 -20.10
C PRO A 453 28.93 6.98 -19.86
N SER A 454 27.93 7.85 -19.77
CA SER A 454 28.10 9.28 -19.43
C SER A 454 28.43 9.52 -17.95
N GLY A 455 28.37 8.48 -17.10
CA GLY A 455 28.46 8.62 -15.64
C GLY A 455 27.15 9.03 -14.96
N ARG A 456 26.07 9.18 -15.73
CA ARG A 456 24.73 9.46 -15.20
C ARG A 456 24.04 8.19 -14.69
N THR A 457 23.24 8.34 -13.65
CA THR A 457 22.40 7.25 -13.15
C THR A 457 21.32 6.95 -14.18
N VAL A 458 21.24 5.69 -14.59
CA VAL A 458 20.19 5.18 -15.47
C VAL A 458 18.99 4.76 -14.62
N THR A 459 19.20 3.96 -13.58
CA THR A 459 18.14 3.53 -12.65
C THR A 459 18.71 3.07 -11.31
N THR A 460 17.93 3.22 -10.24
CA THR A 460 18.21 2.63 -8.91
C THR A 460 17.53 1.28 -8.71
N GLU A 461 16.71 0.83 -9.67
CA GLU A 461 15.90 -0.38 -9.58
C GLU A 461 16.53 -1.56 -10.35
N ALA A 462 17.81 -1.47 -10.71
CA ALA A 462 18.47 -2.46 -11.56
C ALA A 462 18.42 -3.89 -10.98
N ARG A 463 18.36 -4.03 -9.66
CA ARG A 463 18.22 -5.34 -9.00
C ARG A 463 16.90 -6.00 -9.35
N ASP A 464 15.80 -5.26 -9.28
CA ASP A 464 14.48 -5.79 -9.59
C ASP A 464 14.33 -6.05 -11.09
N LEU A 465 14.89 -5.19 -11.94
CA LEU A 465 14.94 -5.41 -13.39
C LEU A 465 15.71 -6.69 -13.76
N ILE A 466 16.84 -6.98 -13.10
CA ILE A 466 17.58 -8.24 -13.30
C ILE A 466 16.80 -9.44 -12.77
N THR A 467 16.12 -9.31 -11.62
CA THR A 467 15.27 -10.39 -11.10
C THR A 467 14.20 -10.80 -12.12
N VAL A 468 13.58 -9.82 -12.78
CA VAL A 468 12.47 -10.07 -13.72
C VAL A 468 12.95 -10.45 -15.12
N HIS A 469 13.92 -9.73 -15.68
CA HIS A 469 14.32 -9.84 -17.09
C HIS A 469 15.76 -10.35 -17.30
N GLY A 470 16.50 -10.63 -16.23
CA GLY A 470 17.90 -11.07 -16.32
C GLY A 470 18.77 -10.09 -17.11
N ALA A 471 19.54 -10.64 -18.05
CA ALA A 471 20.44 -9.86 -18.91
C ALA A 471 19.72 -9.02 -19.97
N ASP A 472 18.46 -9.32 -20.30
CA ASP A 472 17.73 -8.61 -21.35
C ASP A 472 17.27 -7.22 -20.91
N ALA A 473 17.25 -6.97 -19.60
CA ALA A 473 17.08 -5.64 -19.02
C ALA A 473 18.19 -4.67 -19.45
N TYR A 474 19.38 -5.15 -19.81
CA TYR A 474 20.50 -4.31 -20.25
C TYR A 474 20.13 -3.52 -21.53
N PRO A 475 20.40 -2.20 -21.63
CA PRO A 475 21.25 -1.36 -20.76
C PRO A 475 20.54 -0.68 -19.57
N PHE A 476 19.42 -1.23 -19.11
CA PHE A 476 18.60 -0.77 -17.98
C PHE A 476 17.92 0.57 -18.20
N THR A 477 17.86 1.07 -19.43
CA THR A 477 17.21 2.34 -19.78
C THR A 477 15.69 2.20 -19.77
N ASP A 478 14.99 3.30 -19.44
CA ASP A 478 13.53 3.34 -19.46
C ASP A 478 12.96 2.92 -20.82
N GLU A 479 13.63 3.30 -21.92
CA GLU A 479 13.24 2.88 -23.28
C GLU A 479 13.32 1.36 -23.44
N ARG A 480 14.41 0.73 -22.96
CA ARG A 480 14.58 -0.72 -23.08
C ARG A 480 13.56 -1.47 -22.23
N ILE A 481 13.26 -0.97 -21.03
CA ILE A 481 12.26 -1.60 -20.17
C ILE A 481 10.86 -1.48 -20.78
N LYS A 482 10.51 -0.34 -21.39
CA LYS A 482 9.24 -0.18 -22.13
C LYS A 482 9.13 -1.14 -23.31
N GLU A 483 10.22 -1.40 -24.02
CA GLU A 483 10.24 -2.40 -25.11
C GLU A 483 9.94 -3.80 -24.57
N LEU A 484 10.61 -4.23 -23.49
CA LEU A 484 10.37 -5.54 -22.86
C LEU A 484 8.93 -5.68 -22.35
N GLU A 485 8.39 -4.63 -21.72
CA GLU A 485 7.00 -4.62 -21.25
C GLU A 485 6.01 -4.71 -22.41
N ALA A 486 6.27 -4.02 -23.52
CA ALA A 486 5.44 -4.10 -24.73
C ALA A 486 5.49 -5.49 -25.37
N GLU A 487 6.67 -6.11 -25.43
CA GLU A 487 6.84 -7.50 -25.90
C GLU A 487 6.01 -8.47 -25.05
N ILE A 488 6.08 -8.34 -23.73
CA ILE A 488 5.30 -9.16 -22.78
C ILE A 488 3.79 -8.93 -22.97
N GLU A 489 3.35 -7.68 -23.17
CA GLU A 489 1.94 -7.37 -23.39
C GLU A 489 1.42 -7.95 -24.72
N GLU A 490 2.23 -7.92 -25.78
CA GLU A 490 1.87 -8.58 -27.04
C GLU A 490 1.81 -10.10 -26.89
N MET A 491 2.75 -10.71 -26.16
CA MET A 491 2.69 -12.14 -25.83
C MET A 491 1.42 -12.47 -25.04
N ALA A 492 1.05 -11.64 -24.05
CA ALA A 492 -0.12 -11.84 -23.21
C ALA A 492 -1.43 -11.90 -23.99
N LYS A 493 -1.52 -11.26 -25.18
CA LYS A 493 -2.69 -11.38 -26.06
C LYS A 493 -2.92 -12.79 -26.60
N SER A 494 -1.85 -13.60 -26.68
CA SER A 494 -1.90 -14.99 -27.13
C SER A 494 -2.09 -16.00 -26.00
N TRP A 495 -1.89 -15.59 -24.74
CA TRP A 495 -2.04 -16.47 -23.58
C TRP A 495 -3.51 -16.77 -23.27
N PRO A 496 -3.82 -17.99 -22.77
CA PRO A 496 -5.18 -18.31 -22.36
C PRO A 496 -5.60 -17.45 -21.16
N LYS A 497 -6.90 -17.14 -21.07
CA LYS A 497 -7.44 -16.33 -19.95
C LYS A 497 -7.45 -17.11 -18.63
N THR A 498 -7.61 -18.43 -18.70
CA THR A 498 -7.54 -19.33 -17.55
C THR A 498 -6.73 -20.57 -17.90
N VAL A 499 -6.07 -21.16 -16.90
CA VAL A 499 -5.31 -22.41 -17.05
C VAL A 499 -5.56 -23.33 -15.86
N LYS A 500 -5.66 -24.64 -16.11
CA LYS A 500 -5.61 -25.67 -15.08
C LYS A 500 -4.17 -26.16 -14.98
N HIS A 501 -3.63 -26.19 -13.77
CA HIS A 501 -2.23 -26.54 -13.56
C HIS A 501 -2.10 -27.70 -12.56
N PRO A 502 -1.23 -28.70 -12.79
CA PRO A 502 -1.08 -29.85 -11.87
C PRO A 502 -0.64 -29.49 -10.45
N LEU A 503 0.06 -28.36 -10.29
CA LEU A 503 0.43 -27.85 -8.95
C LEU A 503 -0.75 -27.21 -8.20
N HIS A 504 -1.89 -26.99 -8.87
CA HIS A 504 -3.07 -26.36 -8.30
C HIS A 504 -4.35 -26.83 -9.02
N GLU A 505 -4.86 -28.01 -8.64
CA GLU A 505 -5.98 -28.66 -9.33
C GLU A 505 -7.37 -28.20 -8.87
N GLU A 506 -7.48 -27.59 -7.69
CA GLU A 506 -8.76 -27.23 -7.06
C GLU A 506 -9.47 -26.06 -7.77
N HIS A 507 -8.70 -25.10 -8.29
CA HIS A 507 -9.23 -23.91 -8.96
C HIS A 507 -8.47 -23.60 -10.25
N GLU A 508 -9.14 -23.02 -11.25
CA GLU A 508 -8.45 -22.51 -12.44
C GLU A 508 -7.68 -21.24 -12.09
N LEU A 509 -6.44 -21.13 -12.58
CA LEU A 509 -5.64 -19.93 -12.43
C LEU A 509 -6.02 -18.92 -13.51
N VAL A 510 -6.26 -17.67 -13.11
CA VAL A 510 -6.70 -16.59 -14.01
C VAL A 510 -5.53 -15.68 -14.37
N LEU A 511 -5.35 -15.41 -15.66
CA LEU A 511 -4.33 -14.47 -16.13
C LEU A 511 -4.62 -13.06 -15.56
N THR A 512 -3.76 -12.60 -14.66
CA THR A 512 -3.96 -11.40 -13.83
C THR A 512 -2.69 -10.56 -13.83
N ARG A 513 -2.84 -9.23 -13.91
CA ARG A 513 -1.71 -8.31 -13.76
C ARG A 513 -1.45 -8.05 -12.27
N ARG A 514 -0.25 -8.42 -11.82
CA ARG A 514 0.23 -8.35 -10.44
C ARG A 514 1.41 -7.39 -10.37
N ARG A 515 1.45 -6.55 -9.33
CA ARG A 515 2.55 -5.59 -9.14
C ARG A 515 3.85 -6.30 -8.73
N ARG A 516 3.76 -7.24 -7.79
CA ARG A 516 4.79 -8.23 -7.43
C ARG A 516 4.08 -9.47 -6.89
N TYR A 517 4.66 -10.63 -7.12
CA TYR A 517 4.22 -11.91 -6.57
C TYR A 517 5.41 -12.85 -6.45
N ASN A 518 5.26 -13.97 -5.75
CA ASN A 518 6.20 -15.08 -5.82
C ASN A 518 5.53 -16.21 -6.60
N CYS A 519 6.25 -16.85 -7.50
CA CYS A 519 5.72 -17.99 -8.23
C CYS A 519 5.77 -19.23 -7.34
N ASP A 520 4.64 -19.84 -7.04
CA ASP A 520 4.56 -21.07 -6.24
C ASP A 520 5.15 -22.31 -6.95
N GLY A 521 5.41 -22.20 -8.26
CA GLY A 521 6.00 -23.27 -9.06
C GLY A 521 7.54 -23.30 -9.05
N CYS A 522 8.18 -22.13 -9.09
CA CYS A 522 9.65 -22.04 -9.12
C CYS A 522 10.25 -21.24 -7.96
N GLU A 523 9.42 -20.75 -7.04
CA GLU A 523 9.78 -19.95 -5.86
C GLU A 523 10.46 -18.60 -6.15
N ASP A 524 10.61 -18.24 -7.42
CA ASP A 524 11.18 -16.96 -7.84
C ASP A 524 10.12 -15.84 -7.81
N GLY A 525 10.59 -14.62 -7.54
CA GLY A 525 9.75 -13.42 -7.63
C GLY A 525 9.29 -13.14 -9.07
N GLY A 526 8.10 -12.58 -9.22
CA GLY A 526 7.50 -12.16 -10.47
C GLY A 526 6.90 -10.76 -10.39
N GLN A 527 6.78 -10.12 -11.56
CA GLN A 527 6.12 -8.82 -11.74
C GLN A 527 5.41 -8.82 -13.09
N GLY A 528 4.27 -8.14 -13.18
CA GLY A 528 3.46 -8.09 -14.40
C GLY A 528 2.42 -9.20 -14.44
N TRP A 529 2.30 -9.91 -15.56
CA TRP A 529 1.31 -10.97 -15.72
C TRP A 529 1.64 -12.21 -14.87
N SER A 530 0.61 -12.80 -14.25
CA SER A 530 0.64 -14.03 -13.46
C SER A 530 -0.60 -14.87 -13.78
N PHE A 531 -0.52 -16.18 -13.64
CA PHE A 531 -1.70 -17.04 -13.51
C PHE A 531 -2.03 -17.19 -12.03
N TYR A 532 -3.09 -16.51 -11.58
CA TYR A 532 -3.40 -16.29 -10.18
C TYR A 532 -4.73 -16.93 -9.76
N CYS A 533 -4.72 -17.64 -8.64
CA CYS A 533 -5.92 -18.05 -7.91
C CYS A 533 -6.17 -17.10 -6.73
N LYS A 534 -7.27 -16.34 -6.79
CA LYS A 534 -7.66 -15.43 -5.71
C LYS A 534 -8.13 -16.16 -4.44
N GLU A 535 -8.68 -17.36 -4.57
CA GLU A 535 -9.25 -18.11 -3.44
C GLU A 535 -8.14 -18.71 -2.56
N CYS A 536 -7.05 -19.17 -3.18
CA CYS A 536 -5.94 -19.83 -2.51
C CYS A 536 -4.68 -18.96 -2.35
N ASP A 537 -4.70 -17.75 -2.92
CA ASP A 537 -3.53 -16.86 -3.04
C ASP A 537 -2.31 -17.55 -3.66
N PHE A 538 -2.54 -18.23 -4.79
CA PHE A 538 -1.54 -19.02 -5.52
C PHE A 538 -1.22 -18.34 -6.85
N ASP A 539 0.05 -18.10 -7.13
CA ASP A 539 0.56 -17.37 -8.30
C ASP A 539 1.56 -18.24 -9.08
N LEU A 540 1.43 -18.32 -10.41
CA LEU A 540 2.45 -18.88 -11.29
C LEU A 540 2.91 -17.84 -12.31
N HIS A 541 4.22 -17.82 -12.59
CA HIS A 541 4.71 -17.11 -13.78
C HIS A 541 4.04 -17.66 -15.03
N PRO A 542 3.80 -16.84 -16.08
CA PRO A 542 3.27 -17.30 -17.36
C PRO A 542 4.07 -18.47 -17.95
N LYS A 543 5.41 -18.44 -17.86
CA LYS A 543 6.27 -19.56 -18.28
C LYS A 543 6.00 -20.84 -17.48
N CYS A 544 5.85 -20.74 -16.16
CA CYS A 544 5.62 -21.89 -15.28
C CYS A 544 4.23 -22.50 -15.47
N ALA A 545 3.26 -21.70 -15.91
CA ALA A 545 1.89 -22.14 -16.11
C ALA A 545 1.62 -22.67 -17.54
N LEU A 546 2.45 -22.30 -18.53
CA LEU A 546 2.22 -22.55 -19.95
C LEU A 546 3.26 -23.45 -20.63
N GLU A 547 4.42 -23.69 -20.02
CA GLU A 547 5.39 -24.64 -20.57
C GLU A 547 4.93 -26.09 -20.34
N ASP A 548 4.77 -26.83 -21.45
CA ASP A 548 4.63 -28.29 -21.44
C ASP A 548 5.94 -28.94 -20.94
N ASP A 549 5.85 -30.02 -20.16
CA ASP A 549 6.95 -30.86 -19.63
C ASP A 549 7.86 -31.50 -20.73
N LYS A 550 8.51 -30.70 -21.59
CA LYS A 550 9.39 -31.21 -22.68
C LYS A 550 10.83 -30.71 -22.65
N GLU A 551 11.20 -29.84 -21.71
CA GLU A 551 12.62 -29.40 -21.56
C GLU A 551 13.25 -29.75 -20.20
N LYS A 552 12.62 -30.63 -19.41
CA LYS A 552 13.30 -31.30 -18.27
C LYS A 552 14.09 -32.55 -18.67
N GLU A 553 14.06 -32.97 -19.94
CA GLU A 553 14.81 -34.14 -20.43
C GLU A 553 16.17 -33.80 -21.08
N THR A 554 16.49 -32.55 -21.37
CA THR A 554 17.81 -32.16 -21.94
C THR A 554 18.84 -31.71 -20.89
N ALA A 555 18.52 -31.79 -19.59
CA ALA A 555 19.47 -31.61 -18.49
C ALA A 555 19.86 -32.94 -17.79
N LYS A 556 19.53 -34.09 -18.37
CA LYS A 556 19.95 -35.42 -17.89
C LYS A 556 20.90 -36.19 -18.80
N GLU A 557 21.26 -35.63 -19.95
CA GLU A 557 22.29 -36.21 -20.83
C GLU A 557 23.46 -35.22 -20.99
N ASP A 558 24.16 -34.98 -19.89
CA ASP A 558 25.60 -34.67 -19.86
C ASP A 558 26.10 -34.83 -18.40
N GLY A 559 25.90 -36.03 -17.87
CA GLY A 559 26.40 -36.49 -16.58
C GLY A 559 26.99 -37.87 -16.75
N ASN A 560 28.29 -37.91 -17.00
CA ASN A 560 29.11 -39.11 -17.12
C ASN A 560 28.89 -40.07 -15.92
N ASP A 561 28.37 -41.26 -16.20
CA ASP A 561 28.26 -42.36 -15.26
C ASP A 561 29.63 -42.80 -14.73
N ASN A 562 29.86 -42.60 -13.43
CA ASN A 562 30.71 -43.49 -12.64
C ASN A 562 30.43 -43.30 -11.15
N ALA A 563 29.52 -44.10 -10.62
CA ALA A 563 29.55 -44.51 -9.22
C ALA A 563 28.93 -45.91 -9.11
N GLY A 564 29.78 -46.92 -9.28
CA GLY A 564 29.52 -48.26 -8.76
C GLY A 564 29.52 -48.24 -7.24
N GLU A 565 28.65 -49.07 -6.68
CA GLU A 565 28.62 -49.45 -5.27
C GLU A 565 29.97 -50.01 -4.83
N ASP A 566 30.48 -49.55 -3.67
CA ASP A 566 31.50 -50.29 -2.93
C ASP A 566 31.32 -50.10 -1.42
N HIS A 567 30.98 -51.20 -0.75
CA HIS A 567 31.09 -51.40 0.69
C HIS A 567 32.56 -51.66 1.07
N ALA A 568 33.12 -50.95 2.07
CA ALA A 568 34.06 -51.50 3.06
C ALA A 568 34.50 -50.52 4.18
N ASN A 569 34.00 -50.77 5.39
CA ASN A 569 34.74 -50.99 6.66
C ASN A 569 36.03 -50.18 6.98
N LYS A 570 35.99 -49.32 8.03
CA LYS A 570 37.13 -49.03 8.95
C LYS A 570 36.66 -48.74 10.39
N GLU A 571 36.73 -49.80 11.19
CA GLU A 571 36.90 -50.03 12.64
C GLU A 571 36.98 -48.85 13.63
N GLY A 572 36.26 -49.00 14.77
CA GLY A 572 36.73 -48.54 16.09
C GLY A 572 35.70 -47.99 17.08
N TYR A 573 34.44 -47.77 16.70
CA TYR A 573 33.42 -47.20 17.59
C TYR A 573 32.22 -48.13 17.68
N VAL A 574 31.75 -48.39 18.90
CA VAL A 574 30.50 -49.12 19.16
C VAL A 574 29.52 -48.11 19.75
N CYS A 575 28.36 -47.98 19.12
CA CYS A 575 27.30 -47.10 19.55
C CYS A 575 26.13 -47.94 20.08
N ASP A 576 25.56 -47.52 21.21
CA ASP A 576 24.31 -48.08 21.73
C ASP A 576 23.33 -46.93 21.99
N GLY A 577 22.33 -46.80 21.12
CA GLY A 577 21.48 -45.61 21.03
C GLY A 577 22.25 -44.35 20.60
N ASP A 578 21.85 -43.20 21.13
CA ASP A 578 22.36 -41.88 20.71
C ASP A 578 23.72 -41.49 21.31
N VAL A 579 24.46 -42.44 21.90
CA VAL A 579 25.79 -42.18 22.48
C VAL A 579 26.80 -43.24 22.00
N CYS A 580 27.92 -42.78 21.46
CA CYS A 580 29.00 -43.63 20.98
C CYS A 580 30.22 -43.56 21.91
N TYR A 581 30.85 -44.72 22.14
CA TYR A 581 32.13 -44.80 22.83
C TYR A 581 33.14 -45.65 22.04
N LYS A 582 34.41 -45.37 22.29
CA LYS A 582 35.53 -46.08 21.68
C LYS A 582 35.78 -47.36 22.47
N ALA A 583 35.69 -48.51 21.80
CA ALA A 583 36.00 -49.81 22.41
C ALA A 583 37.49 -49.96 22.68
#